data_AF-A0A9W8QHJ6-F1
#
_entry.id   AF-A0A9W8QHJ6-F1
#
_cell.length_a   1.000
_cell.length_b   1.000
_cell.length_c   1.000
_cell.angle_alpha   90.00
_cell.angle_beta   90.00
_cell.angle_gamma   90.00
#
_symmetry.space_group_name_H-M   'P 1'
#
loop_
_entity.id
_entity.type
_entity.pdbx_description
1 polymer ?
#
loop_
_entity_poly.entity_id
_entity_poly.type
_entity_poly.pdbx_seq_one_letter_code
_entity_poly.pdbx_strand_id
1 'polypeptide(L)'
;MSLFILAETPAGYGLFKSADKKLFKNDDLAAELGRPEKLVEMLKLKKFVKFESAAMALEEAASLKEGKIPELLTSILEDLKSEKKASIAVADMKLGTAISNLPDLNITPVAGSNTMDVFRGIREHLPSLIPGLAQENIDRMSLGLSHSMSRHKLKFSADKIDSMIIQAIKLLDDMDKELNVYAMRTKEWYGWHFPEMAKILGDNLAYARLVLKVGMREKMSTTDLSDILPEEMEAAIKAAAEISMGTEITEEDLHNIQLLADQVLVYTNYRAELSSYLESRMRAIAPNLTALLGYLVGARLVAHAGSLLNLAKAPGSTIQILGAEKALFRALKTKHDTPKYGLIYHSSLIGQATGRNKGKIARMLAAKTALGLRVDALGDHDEDAEDEERAMLGLSSRIKLENHLRKLEGRPLLPKGTNVAPSGEVVAPGQLFTLKETRRYNVDADGVDGEDEAATNGDSKKSKKDKKKKKIEVVEEDEDMDDADSDDEDVSTPKVAKLSSSEYERLADLAGLSVKKFKRKYERGDIHVEDGKPRVFSKKEMKKLRKESAATPTKASADEGKKKKRKHDSDDEDEPEPKKEKKQKKKKRDA
;
A
#
# COMPACT_ATOMS: atom_id res chain seq x y z
N MET A 1 9.12 59.51 -36.41
CA MET A 1 9.73 58.59 -35.44
C MET A 1 10.71 57.71 -36.19
N SER A 2 11.72 57.17 -35.52
CA SER A 2 12.46 56.01 -35.99
C SER A 2 11.69 54.74 -35.60
N LEU A 3 11.56 53.80 -36.53
CA LEU A 3 10.86 52.54 -36.30
C LEU A 3 11.87 51.43 -35.99
N PHE A 4 11.72 50.83 -34.83
CA PHE A 4 12.45 49.65 -34.38
C PHE A 4 11.54 48.44 -34.36
N ILE A 5 12.10 47.25 -34.53
CA ILE A 5 11.40 45.97 -34.39
C ILE A 5 12.19 45.11 -33.41
N LEU A 6 11.53 44.62 -32.36
CA LEU A 6 12.10 43.72 -31.36
C LEU A 6 11.78 42.27 -31.75
N ALA A 7 12.79 41.55 -32.22
CA ALA A 7 12.68 40.14 -32.56
C ALA A 7 13.17 39.24 -31.42
N GLU A 8 12.25 38.53 -30.79
CA GLU A 8 12.53 37.45 -29.85
C GLU A 8 12.96 36.18 -30.61
N THR A 9 14.08 35.57 -30.23
CA THR A 9 14.62 34.35 -30.86
C THR A 9 15.13 33.37 -29.79
N PRO A 10 15.18 32.05 -30.07
CA PRO A 10 15.77 31.08 -29.14
C PRO A 10 17.26 31.29 -28.84
N ALA A 11 17.94 32.14 -29.63
CA ALA A 11 19.35 32.47 -29.47
C ALA A 11 19.60 33.80 -28.73
N GLY A 12 18.56 34.63 -28.52
CA GLY A 12 18.69 35.99 -27.99
C GLY A 12 17.72 37.00 -28.63
N TYR A 13 17.92 38.28 -28.34
CA TYR A 13 17.11 39.38 -28.88
C TYR A 13 17.78 40.09 -30.05
N GLY A 14 17.07 40.23 -31.17
CA GLY A 14 17.46 41.07 -32.30
C GLY A 14 16.71 42.40 -32.32
N LEU A 15 17.42 43.52 -32.21
CA LEU A 15 16.88 44.86 -32.38
C LEU A 15 17.17 45.36 -33.79
N PHE A 16 16.14 45.38 -34.64
CA PHE A 16 16.23 45.85 -36.02
C PHE A 16 15.74 47.29 -36.15
N LYS A 17 16.39 48.09 -37.00
CA LYS A 17 15.96 49.45 -37.38
C LYS A 17 15.41 49.40 -38.80
N SER A 18 14.15 49.76 -38.96
CA SER A 18 13.52 49.89 -40.29
C SER A 18 14.14 51.07 -41.03
N ALA A 19 14.54 50.86 -42.28
CA ALA A 19 14.88 51.94 -43.20
C ALA A 19 13.67 52.86 -43.42
N ASP A 20 12.49 52.27 -43.54
CA ASP A 20 11.25 52.96 -43.88
C ASP A 20 10.39 53.33 -42.66
N LYS A 21 9.84 54.55 -42.68
CA LYS A 21 9.10 55.15 -41.55
C LYS A 21 7.60 54.86 -41.59
N LYS A 22 7.13 54.15 -42.62
CA LYS A 22 5.71 53.83 -42.87
C LYS A 22 5.46 52.32 -43.12
N LEU A 23 6.41 51.45 -42.78
CA LEU A 23 6.44 50.02 -43.13
C LEU A 23 5.06 49.31 -43.06
N PHE A 24 4.31 49.49 -41.95
CA PHE A 24 3.01 48.86 -41.71
C PHE A 24 1.81 49.49 -42.47
N LYS A 25 2.06 50.24 -43.56
CA LYS A 25 1.02 50.88 -44.40
C LYS A 25 1.07 50.48 -45.88
N ASN A 26 1.95 49.55 -46.25
CA ASN A 26 1.97 48.97 -47.59
C ASN A 26 1.21 47.64 -47.56
N ASP A 27 0.18 47.48 -48.39
CA ASP A 27 -0.60 46.22 -48.43
C ASP A 27 0.18 45.10 -49.15
N ASP A 28 1.09 45.44 -50.07
CA ASP A 28 1.98 44.50 -50.78
C ASP A 28 3.15 43.96 -49.92
N LEU A 29 3.27 44.38 -48.66
CA LEU A 29 4.46 44.13 -47.83
C LEU A 29 4.83 42.63 -47.74
N ALA A 30 3.83 41.75 -47.63
CA ALA A 30 4.03 40.30 -47.58
C ALA A 30 4.69 39.72 -48.85
N ALA A 31 4.48 40.33 -50.02
CA ALA A 31 5.10 39.91 -51.28
C ALA A 31 6.55 40.40 -51.41
N GLU A 32 6.92 41.51 -50.75
CA GLU A 32 8.28 42.03 -50.74
C GLU A 32 9.19 41.33 -49.71
N LEU A 33 8.64 41.01 -48.53
CA LEU A 33 9.36 40.38 -47.42
C LEU A 33 9.84 38.93 -47.73
N GLY A 34 9.23 38.26 -48.71
CA GLY A 34 9.61 36.92 -49.17
C GLY A 34 10.89 36.86 -50.01
N ARG A 35 11.69 37.94 -50.07
CA ARG A 35 13.03 37.95 -50.66
C ARG A 35 14.05 38.39 -49.60
N PRO A 36 15.08 37.58 -49.28
CA PRO A 36 16.03 37.88 -48.20
C PRO A 36 16.83 39.16 -48.46
N GLU A 37 17.17 39.44 -49.73
CA GLU A 37 17.90 40.65 -50.13
C GLU A 37 17.12 41.92 -49.75
N LYS A 38 15.85 42.03 -50.18
CA LYS A 38 14.95 43.14 -49.81
C LYS A 38 14.78 43.26 -48.29
N LEU A 39 14.66 42.13 -47.59
CA LEU A 39 14.50 42.13 -46.14
C LEU A 39 15.71 42.75 -45.43
N VAL A 40 16.94 42.45 -45.88
CA VAL A 40 18.19 43.02 -45.33
C VAL A 40 18.35 44.51 -45.71
N GLU A 41 17.86 44.95 -46.87
CA GLU A 41 17.80 46.37 -47.21
C GLU A 41 16.82 47.15 -46.32
N MET A 42 15.62 46.59 -46.09
CA MET A 42 14.56 47.18 -45.27
C MET A 42 14.89 47.17 -43.77
N LEU A 43 15.49 46.10 -43.25
CA LEU A 43 15.69 45.84 -41.82
C LEU A 43 17.18 45.74 -41.48
N LYS A 44 17.76 46.84 -41.00
CA LYS A 44 19.18 46.88 -40.62
C LYS A 44 19.33 46.56 -39.12
N LEU A 45 20.11 45.53 -38.80
CA LEU A 45 20.40 45.15 -37.42
C LEU A 45 21.09 46.31 -36.67
N LYS A 46 20.52 46.79 -35.56
CA LYS A 46 21.14 47.78 -34.66
C LYS A 46 21.96 47.10 -33.56
N LYS A 47 21.41 46.05 -32.94
CA LYS A 47 22.07 45.26 -31.89
C LYS A 47 21.48 43.84 -31.89
N PHE A 48 22.32 42.84 -31.69
CA PHE A 48 21.90 41.49 -31.31
C PHE A 48 22.52 41.17 -29.96
N VAL A 49 21.71 40.73 -28.99
CA VAL A 49 22.20 40.26 -27.69
C VAL A 49 21.87 38.79 -27.58
N LYS A 50 22.91 37.96 -27.61
CA LYS A 50 22.82 36.51 -27.54
C LYS A 50 22.66 36.06 -26.09
N PHE A 51 21.85 35.04 -25.82
CA PHE A 51 21.82 34.38 -24.52
C PHE A 51 23.13 33.58 -24.30
N GLU A 52 23.75 33.76 -23.15
CA GLU A 52 25.00 33.05 -22.81
C GLU A 52 24.75 31.62 -22.31
N SER A 53 23.62 31.39 -21.64
CA SER A 53 23.26 30.07 -21.08
C SER A 53 21.79 29.70 -21.32
N ALA A 54 21.51 28.40 -21.32
CA ALA A 54 20.15 27.87 -21.45
C ALA A 54 19.31 28.00 -20.15
N ALA A 55 19.91 28.49 -19.05
CA ALA A 55 19.20 28.87 -17.82
C ALA A 55 18.67 30.30 -17.93
N MET A 56 19.55 31.26 -18.27
CA MET A 56 19.19 32.65 -18.60
C MET A 56 18.08 32.69 -19.67
N ALA A 57 18.26 31.95 -20.78
CA ALA A 57 17.24 31.87 -21.84
C ALA A 57 15.88 31.33 -21.37
N LEU A 58 15.83 30.54 -20.29
CA LEU A 58 14.59 30.03 -19.69
C LEU A 58 13.92 31.06 -18.77
N GLU A 59 14.70 31.76 -17.94
CA GLU A 59 14.22 32.81 -17.03
C GLU A 59 13.66 34.01 -17.82
N GLU A 60 14.37 34.39 -18.89
CA GLU A 60 13.92 35.35 -19.89
C GLU A 60 12.60 34.91 -20.55
N ALA A 61 12.53 33.68 -21.06
CA ALA A 61 11.32 33.13 -21.70
C ALA A 61 10.13 32.96 -20.73
N ALA A 62 10.39 32.65 -19.45
CA ALA A 62 9.36 32.58 -18.41
C ALA A 62 8.79 33.97 -18.09
N SER A 63 9.67 34.98 -17.98
CA SER A 63 9.27 36.37 -17.73
C SER A 63 8.46 36.94 -18.91
N LEU A 64 8.89 36.71 -20.15
CA LEU A 64 8.15 37.07 -21.37
C LEU A 64 6.74 36.43 -21.38
N LYS A 65 6.62 35.14 -21.04
CA LYS A 65 5.33 34.43 -20.94
C LYS A 65 4.39 35.08 -19.90
N GLU A 66 4.92 35.67 -18.84
CA GLU A 66 4.14 36.41 -17.84
C GLU A 66 3.85 37.86 -18.23
N GLY A 67 4.40 38.35 -19.35
CA GLY A 67 4.33 39.75 -19.74
C GLY A 67 5.23 40.67 -18.91
N LYS A 68 6.15 40.12 -18.11
CA LYS A 68 7.19 40.86 -17.38
C LYS A 68 8.34 41.15 -18.34
N ILE A 69 8.98 42.30 -18.16
CA ILE A 69 10.17 42.68 -18.94
C ILE A 69 11.41 42.15 -18.23
N PRO A 70 12.24 41.32 -18.88
CA PRO A 70 13.48 40.83 -18.28
C PRO A 70 14.58 41.91 -18.17
N GLU A 71 15.60 41.64 -17.37
CA GLU A 71 16.75 42.53 -17.19
C GLU A 71 17.56 42.67 -18.50
N LEU A 72 17.78 41.56 -19.23
CA LEU A 72 18.54 41.60 -20.48
C LEU A 72 17.80 42.43 -21.53
N LEU A 73 16.47 42.30 -21.63
CA LEU A 73 15.64 43.14 -22.50
C LEU A 73 15.68 44.62 -22.08
N THR A 74 15.65 44.90 -20.78
CA THR A 74 15.76 46.28 -20.25
C THR A 74 17.05 46.94 -20.74
N SER A 75 18.20 46.24 -20.69
CA SER A 75 19.49 46.74 -21.19
C SER A 75 19.51 47.07 -22.69
N ILE A 76 18.62 46.47 -23.49
CA ILE A 76 18.48 46.71 -24.93
C ILE A 76 17.55 47.92 -25.18
N LEU A 77 16.56 48.12 -24.32
CA LEU A 77 15.70 49.30 -24.37
C LEU A 77 16.44 50.57 -23.92
N GLU A 78 17.46 50.46 -23.05
CA GLU A 78 18.30 51.59 -22.67
C GLU A 78 19.04 52.23 -23.86
N ASP A 79 19.51 51.42 -24.84
CA ASP A 79 20.13 51.90 -26.09
C ASP A 79 19.17 52.70 -26.99
N LEU A 80 17.88 52.72 -26.68
CA LEU A 80 16.85 53.53 -27.35
C LEU A 80 16.59 54.87 -26.65
N LYS A 81 17.04 55.07 -25.40
CA LYS A 81 16.92 56.36 -24.66
C LYS A 81 17.57 57.53 -25.42
N SER A 82 18.51 57.26 -26.32
CA SER A 82 19.19 58.24 -27.18
C SER A 82 18.33 58.86 -28.30
N GLU A 83 17.25 58.20 -28.75
CA GLU A 83 16.45 58.64 -29.90
C GLU A 83 15.12 59.29 -29.48
N LYS A 84 15.10 60.63 -29.41
CA LYS A 84 14.05 61.49 -28.81
C LYS A 84 12.57 61.22 -29.16
N LYS A 85 12.25 60.45 -30.22
CA LYS A 85 10.90 59.96 -30.57
C LYS A 85 10.99 58.63 -31.36
N ALA A 86 11.21 57.53 -30.65
CA ALA A 86 11.25 56.18 -31.21
C ALA A 86 9.89 55.46 -31.08
N SER A 87 9.59 54.59 -32.04
CA SER A 87 8.46 53.66 -31.99
C SER A 87 8.96 52.22 -32.13
N ILE A 88 8.51 51.30 -31.28
CA ILE A 88 8.97 49.90 -31.26
C ILE A 88 7.85 48.95 -31.66
N ALA A 89 8.10 48.07 -32.63
CA ALA A 89 7.18 47.01 -33.01
C ALA A 89 7.47 45.74 -32.22
N VAL A 90 6.41 45.13 -31.69
CA VAL A 90 6.45 43.97 -30.77
C VAL A 90 5.34 42.99 -31.17
N ALA A 91 5.62 41.69 -31.10
CA ALA A 91 4.69 40.66 -31.59
C ALA A 91 3.52 40.40 -30.63
N ASP A 92 3.75 40.40 -29.31
CA ASP A 92 2.68 40.31 -28.30
C ASP A 92 2.26 41.71 -27.82
N MET A 93 0.95 41.94 -27.81
CA MET A 93 0.32 43.14 -27.27
C MET A 93 0.55 43.29 -25.75
N LYS A 94 0.70 42.20 -24.99
CA LYS A 94 1.05 42.23 -23.55
C LYS A 94 2.43 42.80 -23.30
N LEU A 95 3.44 42.34 -24.06
CA LEU A 95 4.79 42.88 -23.95
C LEU A 95 4.82 44.34 -24.44
N GLY A 96 4.03 44.67 -25.47
CA GLY A 96 3.78 46.04 -25.89
C GLY A 96 3.24 46.93 -24.76
N THR A 97 2.21 46.51 -24.01
CA THR A 97 1.69 47.29 -22.88
C THR A 97 2.67 47.35 -21.70
N ALA A 98 3.41 46.28 -21.42
CA ALA A 98 4.46 46.29 -20.41
C ALA A 98 5.55 47.33 -20.74
N ILE A 99 6.03 47.37 -21.99
CA ILE A 99 7.04 48.34 -22.44
C ILE A 99 6.50 49.77 -22.39
N SER A 100 5.20 49.98 -22.66
CA SER A 100 4.54 51.28 -22.50
C SER A 100 4.49 51.79 -21.05
N ASN A 101 4.66 50.91 -20.06
CA ASN A 101 4.56 51.23 -18.64
C ASN A 101 5.93 51.49 -17.99
N LEU A 102 7.04 51.42 -18.74
CA LEU A 102 8.38 51.75 -18.24
C LEU A 102 8.53 53.27 -18.07
N PRO A 103 8.86 53.77 -16.85
CA PRO A 103 8.85 55.22 -16.58
C PRO A 103 9.95 56.01 -17.32
N ASP A 104 11.06 55.36 -17.66
CA ASP A 104 12.25 56.02 -18.24
C ASP A 104 12.25 56.13 -19.77
N LEU A 105 11.23 55.60 -20.46
CA LEU A 105 11.30 55.29 -21.89
C LEU A 105 10.12 55.88 -22.67
N ASN A 106 10.35 57.06 -23.27
CA ASN A 106 9.41 57.71 -24.21
C ASN A 106 9.36 57.00 -25.57
N ILE A 107 8.97 55.72 -25.58
CA ILE A 107 8.82 54.87 -26.75
C ILE A 107 7.33 54.59 -26.98
N THR A 108 6.85 54.68 -28.21
CA THR A 108 5.49 54.24 -28.58
C THR A 108 5.52 52.79 -29.08
N PRO A 109 4.95 51.82 -28.35
CA PRO A 109 4.83 50.45 -28.83
C PRO A 109 3.75 50.31 -29.90
N VAL A 110 4.01 49.46 -30.89
CA VAL A 110 3.14 49.13 -32.01
C VAL A 110 3.02 47.61 -32.09
N ALA A 111 1.89 47.07 -31.62
CA ALA A 111 1.58 45.65 -31.70
C ALA A 111 0.24 45.46 -32.41
N GLY A 112 0.10 44.42 -33.23
CA GLY A 112 -1.11 44.13 -33.98
C GLY A 112 -0.88 43.32 -35.25
N SER A 113 -1.97 42.95 -35.94
CA SER A 113 -1.99 42.14 -37.17
C SER A 113 -0.95 42.58 -38.19
N ASN A 114 -0.88 43.87 -38.49
CA ASN A 114 -0.06 44.46 -39.55
C ASN A 114 1.47 44.39 -39.25
N THR A 115 1.87 43.93 -38.07
CA THR A 115 3.27 43.67 -37.73
C THR A 115 3.68 42.20 -37.95
N MET A 116 2.71 41.28 -38.06
CA MET A 116 2.98 39.84 -38.10
C MET A 116 3.72 39.38 -39.35
N ASP A 117 3.46 39.98 -40.51
CA ASP A 117 4.18 39.63 -41.74
C ASP A 117 5.67 40.00 -41.66
N VAL A 118 6.00 41.12 -41.00
CA VAL A 118 7.38 41.51 -40.72
C VAL A 118 8.04 40.52 -39.77
N PHE A 119 7.35 40.08 -38.71
CA PHE A 119 7.85 39.02 -37.82
C PHE A 119 7.98 37.66 -38.51
N ARG A 120 7.13 37.36 -39.50
CA ARG A 120 7.23 36.16 -40.34
C ARG A 120 8.48 36.22 -41.22
N GLY A 121 8.69 37.30 -41.97
CA GLY A 121 9.89 37.48 -42.80
C GLY A 121 11.19 37.43 -41.98
N ILE A 122 11.21 38.08 -40.80
CA ILE A 122 12.34 38.00 -39.87
C ILE A 122 12.63 36.56 -39.42
N ARG A 123 11.61 35.76 -39.14
CA ARG A 123 11.77 34.34 -38.74
C ARG A 123 12.19 33.44 -39.90
N GLU A 124 11.70 33.70 -41.11
CA GLU A 124 11.96 32.91 -42.31
C GLU A 124 13.38 33.14 -42.89
N HIS A 125 13.93 34.34 -42.71
CA HIS A 125 15.25 34.72 -43.21
C HIS A 125 16.25 35.12 -42.10
N LEU A 126 16.02 34.63 -40.87
CA LEU A 126 16.78 35.00 -39.67
C LEU A 126 18.31 34.83 -39.78
N PRO A 127 18.86 33.77 -40.42
CA PRO A 127 20.30 33.64 -40.65
C PRO A 127 20.89 34.70 -41.60
N SER A 128 20.07 35.28 -42.48
CA SER A 128 20.49 36.35 -43.40
C SER A 128 20.52 37.73 -42.72
N LEU A 129 19.71 37.90 -41.67
CA LEU A 129 19.59 39.14 -40.90
C LEU A 129 20.65 39.28 -39.79
N ILE A 130 21.25 38.18 -39.32
CA ILE A 130 22.19 38.18 -38.20
C ILE A 130 23.51 37.47 -38.63
N PRO A 131 24.54 38.25 -39.03
CA PRO A 131 25.82 37.69 -39.45
C PRO A 131 26.43 36.75 -38.40
N GLY A 132 26.86 35.56 -38.84
CA GLY A 132 27.43 34.53 -37.97
C GLY A 132 26.42 33.59 -37.30
N LEU A 133 25.11 33.85 -37.40
CA LEU A 133 24.07 33.01 -36.80
C LEU A 133 23.57 31.93 -37.78
N ALA A 134 24.41 30.91 -38.02
CA ALA A 134 24.06 29.77 -38.89
C ALA A 134 22.82 29.00 -38.38
N GLN A 135 21.96 28.54 -39.31
CA GLN A 135 20.68 27.88 -39.00
C GLN A 135 20.80 26.73 -37.99
N GLU A 136 21.79 25.83 -38.17
CA GLU A 136 22.03 24.71 -37.24
C GLU A 136 22.22 25.16 -35.78
N ASN A 137 22.81 26.34 -35.55
CA ASN A 137 23.01 26.86 -34.19
C ASN A 137 21.69 27.35 -33.60
N ILE A 138 20.81 27.94 -34.40
CA ILE A 138 19.46 28.36 -34.00
C ILE A 138 18.65 27.11 -33.62
N ASP A 139 18.69 26.06 -34.44
CA ASP A 139 17.95 24.81 -34.21
C ASP A 139 18.42 24.11 -32.94
N ARG A 140 19.75 24.03 -32.71
CA ARG A 140 20.34 23.48 -31.48
C ARG A 140 19.96 24.30 -30.23
N MET A 141 19.93 25.63 -30.32
CA MET A 141 19.49 26.50 -29.21
C MET A 141 17.99 26.36 -28.94
N SER A 142 17.17 26.27 -30.00
CA SER A 142 15.74 26.01 -29.92
C SER A 142 15.42 24.66 -29.26
N LEU A 143 16.15 23.61 -29.63
CA LEU A 143 16.07 22.29 -28.99
C LEU A 143 16.48 22.38 -27.50
N GLY A 144 17.57 23.10 -27.20
CA GLY A 144 18.05 23.31 -25.83
C GLY A 144 17.02 24.00 -24.93
N LEU A 145 16.45 25.12 -25.40
CA LEU A 145 15.41 25.88 -24.70
C LEU A 145 14.09 25.10 -24.58
N SER A 146 13.71 24.36 -25.62
CA SER A 146 12.54 23.46 -25.59
C SER A 146 12.72 22.35 -24.56
N HIS A 147 13.91 21.77 -24.46
CA HIS A 147 14.23 20.79 -23.43
C HIS A 147 14.29 21.39 -22.03
N SER A 148 14.87 22.58 -21.84
CA SER A 148 14.93 23.21 -20.51
C SER A 148 13.54 23.63 -20.02
N MET A 149 12.71 24.26 -20.86
CA MET A 149 11.33 24.64 -20.52
C MET A 149 10.45 23.41 -20.25
N SER A 150 10.57 22.34 -21.03
CA SER A 150 9.87 21.07 -20.77
C SER A 150 10.36 20.41 -19.47
N ARG A 151 11.67 20.41 -19.20
CA ARG A 151 12.23 19.92 -17.93
C ARG A 151 11.78 20.75 -16.73
N HIS A 152 11.60 22.06 -16.89
CA HIS A 152 11.06 22.92 -15.84
C HIS A 152 9.64 22.49 -15.48
N LYS A 153 8.72 22.45 -16.46
CA LYS A 153 7.35 21.95 -16.26
C LYS A 153 7.32 20.52 -15.66
N LEU A 154 8.20 19.63 -16.11
CA LEU A 154 8.30 18.25 -15.62
C LEU A 154 9.11 18.07 -14.32
N LYS A 155 9.68 19.13 -13.74
CA LYS A 155 10.23 19.11 -12.38
C LYS A 155 9.13 19.26 -11.33
N PHE A 156 8.07 20.00 -11.65
CA PHE A 156 6.89 20.17 -10.79
C PHE A 156 5.85 19.04 -10.95
N SER A 157 5.99 18.16 -11.95
CA SER A 157 5.10 16.99 -12.09
C SER A 157 5.49 15.87 -11.10
N ALA A 158 4.59 15.56 -10.16
CA ALA A 158 4.77 14.51 -9.14
C ALA A 158 5.01 13.10 -9.72
N ASP A 159 4.56 12.84 -10.96
CA ASP A 159 4.65 11.57 -11.73
C ASP A 159 6.06 10.93 -11.84
N LYS A 160 7.14 11.63 -11.45
CA LYS A 160 8.51 11.08 -11.47
C LYS A 160 9.09 10.80 -10.09
N ILE A 161 8.40 11.21 -9.03
CA ILE A 161 8.91 11.12 -7.66
C ILE A 161 8.62 9.71 -7.08
N ASP A 162 7.55 9.05 -7.52
CA ASP A 162 7.16 7.69 -7.10
C ASP A 162 8.20 6.62 -7.48
N SER A 163 8.89 6.78 -8.60
CA SER A 163 9.96 5.87 -9.07
C SER A 163 11.07 5.67 -8.02
N MET A 164 11.40 6.72 -7.25
CA MET A 164 12.39 6.64 -6.17
C MET A 164 11.91 5.73 -5.03
N ILE A 165 10.61 5.76 -4.69
CA ILE A 165 10.01 4.89 -3.68
C ILE A 165 10.09 3.42 -4.12
N ILE A 166 9.85 3.15 -5.41
CA ILE A 166 9.89 1.79 -5.97
C ILE A 166 11.31 1.19 -5.90
N GLN A 167 12.35 1.99 -6.08
CA GLN A 167 13.73 1.52 -5.88
C GLN A 167 14.08 1.38 -4.40
N ALA A 168 13.67 2.32 -3.55
CA ALA A 168 13.96 2.29 -2.11
C ALA A 168 13.34 1.07 -1.41
N ILE A 169 12.10 0.67 -1.74
CA ILE A 169 11.47 -0.52 -1.14
C ILE A 169 12.08 -1.83 -1.65
N LYS A 170 12.51 -1.89 -2.92
CA LYS A 170 13.26 -3.06 -3.44
C LYS A 170 14.60 -3.21 -2.73
N LEU A 171 15.36 -2.12 -2.63
CA LEU A 171 16.62 -2.11 -1.90
C LEU A 171 16.41 -2.52 -0.43
N LEU A 172 15.34 -2.08 0.23
CA LEU A 172 15.01 -2.49 1.60
C LEU A 172 14.69 -4.00 1.70
N ASP A 173 13.89 -4.55 0.78
CA ASP A 173 13.53 -5.97 0.74
C ASP A 173 14.75 -6.87 0.39
N ASP A 174 15.67 -6.40 -0.47
CA ASP A 174 16.92 -7.08 -0.78
C ASP A 174 17.94 -6.97 0.37
N MET A 175 18.06 -5.80 1.02
CA MET A 175 18.91 -5.61 2.20
C MET A 175 18.49 -6.49 3.38
N ASP A 176 17.18 -6.63 3.66
CA ASP A 176 16.69 -7.52 4.73
C ASP A 176 17.12 -8.98 4.50
N LYS A 177 17.19 -9.40 3.23
CA LYS A 177 17.67 -10.74 2.83
C LYS A 177 19.19 -10.86 2.94
N GLU A 178 19.95 -9.89 2.45
CA GLU A 178 21.42 -9.91 2.53
C GLU A 178 21.93 -9.82 3.97
N LEU A 179 21.39 -8.89 4.78
CA LEU A 179 21.70 -8.72 6.19
C LEU A 179 21.52 -10.04 6.97
N ASN A 180 20.43 -10.78 6.71
CA ASN A 180 20.23 -12.09 7.32
C ASN A 180 21.25 -13.15 6.84
N VAL A 181 21.67 -13.12 5.57
CA VAL A 181 22.73 -14.03 5.07
C VAL A 181 24.08 -13.70 5.70
N TYR A 182 24.47 -12.42 5.77
CA TYR A 182 25.71 -12.01 6.41
C TYR A 182 25.71 -12.31 7.92
N ALA A 183 24.61 -12.03 8.62
CA ALA A 183 24.48 -12.35 10.04
C ALA A 183 24.56 -13.86 10.32
N MET A 184 23.90 -14.70 9.51
CA MET A 184 24.02 -16.16 9.63
C MET A 184 25.45 -16.62 9.32
N ARG A 185 26.13 -16.03 8.32
CA ARG A 185 27.54 -16.32 8.03
C ARG A 185 28.45 -15.93 9.21
N THR A 186 28.22 -14.79 9.86
CA THR A 186 28.98 -14.37 11.06
C THR A 186 28.75 -15.35 12.21
N LYS A 187 27.51 -15.83 12.40
CA LYS A 187 27.17 -16.86 13.41
C LYS A 187 27.80 -18.22 13.11
N GLU A 188 27.92 -18.63 11.84
CA GLU A 188 28.63 -19.84 11.43
C GLU A 188 30.15 -19.71 11.62
N TRP A 189 30.74 -18.56 11.27
CA TRP A 189 32.19 -18.35 11.26
C TRP A 189 32.74 -18.19 12.68
N TYR A 190 32.19 -17.27 13.48
CA TYR A 190 32.55 -17.16 14.90
C TYR A 190 32.05 -18.35 15.73
N GLY A 191 31.07 -19.11 15.21
CA GLY A 191 30.60 -20.36 15.80
C GLY A 191 31.65 -21.46 15.91
N TRP A 192 32.77 -21.39 15.19
CA TRP A 192 33.94 -22.25 15.43
C TRP A 192 34.67 -21.89 16.74
N HIS A 193 34.77 -20.60 17.05
CA HIS A 193 35.42 -20.12 18.28
C HIS A 193 34.50 -20.16 19.50
N PHE A 194 33.19 -19.93 19.33
CA PHE A 194 32.23 -19.93 20.44
C PHE A 194 30.82 -20.42 20.00
N PRO A 195 30.63 -21.74 19.83
CA PRO A 195 29.38 -22.33 19.31
C PRO A 195 28.17 -22.20 20.24
N GLU A 196 28.38 -22.03 21.55
CA GLU A 196 27.30 -21.86 22.54
C GLU A 196 26.63 -20.50 22.42
N MET A 197 27.39 -19.45 22.09
CA MET A 197 26.89 -18.07 21.95
C MET A 197 25.77 -17.96 20.91
N ALA A 198 25.85 -18.71 19.80
CA ALA A 198 24.83 -18.73 18.75
C ALA A 198 23.54 -19.48 19.14
N LYS A 199 23.56 -20.26 20.24
CA LYS A 199 22.37 -20.92 20.81
C LYS A 199 21.68 -20.05 21.87
N ILE A 200 22.47 -19.24 22.59
CA ILE A 200 21.97 -18.30 23.61
C ILE A 200 21.41 -17.04 22.94
N LEU A 201 22.15 -16.44 22.00
CA LEU A 201 21.74 -15.22 21.30
C LEU A 201 20.94 -15.51 20.03
N GLY A 202 19.61 -15.46 20.17
CA GLY A 202 18.68 -15.46 19.04
C GLY A 202 18.88 -14.25 18.12
N ASP A 203 19.07 -13.04 18.68
CA ASP A 203 19.28 -11.83 17.87
C ASP A 203 20.61 -11.87 17.08
N ASN A 204 20.58 -11.26 15.90
CA ASN A 204 21.68 -11.16 14.96
C ASN A 204 22.50 -9.88 15.18
N LEU A 205 21.87 -8.77 15.54
CA LEU A 205 22.54 -7.49 15.77
C LEU A 205 23.38 -7.51 17.05
N ALA A 206 22.80 -7.99 18.16
CA ALA A 206 23.51 -8.13 19.43
C ALA A 206 24.70 -9.11 19.32
N TYR A 207 24.57 -10.17 18.51
CA TYR A 207 25.67 -11.09 18.22
C TYR A 207 26.83 -10.38 17.51
N ALA A 208 26.57 -9.57 16.48
CA ALA A 208 27.61 -8.80 15.79
C ALA A 208 28.28 -7.76 16.71
N ARG A 209 27.51 -7.03 17.53
CA ARG A 209 28.05 -6.11 18.54
C ARG A 209 28.93 -6.82 19.56
N LEU A 210 28.54 -8.01 20.00
CA LEU A 210 29.28 -8.80 20.98
C LEU A 210 30.63 -9.28 20.44
N VAL A 211 30.67 -9.82 19.21
CA VAL A 211 31.91 -10.21 18.52
C VAL A 211 32.90 -9.05 18.43
N LEU A 212 32.41 -7.84 18.17
CA LEU A 212 33.23 -6.62 18.11
C LEU A 212 33.75 -6.19 19.49
N LYS A 213 32.90 -6.15 20.54
CA LYS A 213 33.30 -5.68 21.88
C LYS A 213 34.24 -6.65 22.61
N VAL A 214 34.17 -7.95 22.29
CA VAL A 214 34.91 -9.03 22.98
C VAL A 214 36.18 -9.45 22.24
N GLY A 215 36.07 -9.71 20.93
CA GLY A 215 37.11 -10.38 20.17
C GLY A 215 37.29 -11.86 20.55
N MET A 216 38.13 -12.14 21.54
CA MET A 216 38.50 -13.51 21.97
C MET A 216 37.75 -13.95 23.23
N ARG A 217 37.46 -15.25 23.32
CA ARG A 217 36.72 -15.86 24.45
C ARG A 217 37.34 -15.55 25.82
N GLU A 218 38.67 -15.51 25.94
CA GLU A 218 39.37 -15.17 27.20
C GLU A 218 38.93 -13.81 27.76
N LYS A 219 38.76 -12.82 26.88
CA LYS A 219 38.44 -11.43 27.21
C LYS A 219 37.01 -11.27 27.75
N MET A 220 36.11 -12.23 27.47
CA MET A 220 34.73 -12.28 28.00
C MET A 220 34.65 -12.08 29.51
N SER A 221 35.58 -12.68 30.26
CA SER A 221 35.62 -12.59 31.73
C SER A 221 35.84 -11.15 32.21
N THR A 222 36.66 -10.38 31.48
CA THR A 222 37.05 -9.01 31.81
C THR A 222 36.15 -7.93 31.22
N THR A 223 35.43 -8.21 30.13
CA THR A 223 34.58 -7.23 29.44
C THR A 223 33.19 -7.10 30.09
N ASP A 224 32.74 -5.86 30.27
CA ASP A 224 31.35 -5.50 30.58
C ASP A 224 30.50 -5.54 29.30
N LEU A 225 29.34 -6.21 29.33
CA LEU A 225 28.45 -6.39 28.17
C LEU A 225 27.07 -5.72 28.33
N SER A 226 26.85 -4.98 29.42
CA SER A 226 25.58 -4.34 29.78
C SER A 226 25.01 -3.38 28.72
N ASP A 227 25.87 -2.72 27.93
CA ASP A 227 25.46 -1.88 26.79
C ASP A 227 24.70 -2.64 25.68
N ILE A 228 24.87 -3.97 25.62
CA ILE A 228 24.43 -4.82 24.51
C ILE A 228 23.34 -5.80 24.96
N LEU A 229 23.43 -6.31 26.20
CA LEU A 229 22.63 -7.45 26.69
C LEU A 229 22.12 -7.24 28.12
N PRO A 230 20.93 -7.79 28.47
CA PRO A 230 20.49 -7.89 29.86
C PRO A 230 21.39 -8.81 30.69
N GLU A 231 21.52 -8.52 31.99
CA GLU A 231 22.38 -9.24 32.95
C GLU A 231 22.17 -10.76 32.95
N GLU A 232 20.93 -11.24 32.85
CA GLU A 232 20.60 -12.68 32.78
C GLU A 232 21.28 -13.37 31.58
N MET A 233 21.33 -12.68 30.43
CA MET A 233 21.93 -13.19 29.21
C MET A 233 23.46 -13.05 29.25
N GLU A 234 23.97 -11.94 29.79
CA GLU A 234 25.40 -11.74 30.01
C GLU A 234 26.00 -12.82 30.91
N ALA A 235 25.37 -13.10 32.06
CA ALA A 235 25.81 -14.14 32.99
C ALA A 235 25.80 -15.54 32.34
N ALA A 236 24.75 -15.86 31.57
CA ALA A 236 24.66 -17.12 30.84
C ALA A 236 25.77 -17.29 29.78
N ILE A 237 26.13 -16.21 29.06
CA ILE A 237 27.20 -16.26 28.04
C ILE A 237 28.59 -16.27 28.70
N LYS A 238 28.80 -15.55 29.81
CA LYS A 238 30.06 -15.63 30.58
C LYS A 238 30.30 -17.04 31.13
N ALA A 239 29.30 -17.67 31.74
CA ALA A 239 29.39 -19.07 32.16
C ALA A 239 29.58 -20.04 30.98
N ALA A 240 28.95 -19.79 29.82
CA ALA A 240 29.17 -20.58 28.62
C ALA A 240 30.57 -20.39 28.01
N ALA A 241 31.23 -19.25 28.22
CA ALA A 241 32.58 -18.98 27.73
C ALA A 241 33.63 -19.80 28.48
N GLU A 242 33.50 -19.96 29.80
CA GLU A 242 34.39 -20.77 30.63
C GLU A 242 34.32 -22.28 30.29
N ILE A 243 33.17 -22.75 29.79
CA ILE A 243 32.88 -24.18 29.53
C ILE A 243 32.81 -24.48 28.01
N SER A 244 33.10 -23.50 27.15
CA SER A 244 32.89 -23.61 25.69
C SER A 244 33.75 -24.69 25.02
N MET A 245 33.13 -25.45 24.11
CA MET A 245 33.82 -26.47 23.31
C MET A 245 34.44 -25.93 22.00
N GLY A 246 34.41 -24.62 21.77
CA GLY A 246 34.96 -24.01 20.55
C GLY A 246 36.49 -24.11 20.45
N THR A 247 37.04 -24.01 19.24
CA THR A 247 38.50 -23.97 19.03
C THR A 247 39.07 -22.58 19.28
N GLU A 248 40.34 -22.49 19.66
CA GLU A 248 41.09 -21.24 19.56
C GLU A 248 41.24 -20.82 18.08
N ILE A 249 41.40 -19.52 17.83
CA ILE A 249 41.53 -18.93 16.49
C ILE A 249 42.68 -17.92 16.48
N THR A 250 43.25 -17.62 15.31
CA THR A 250 44.31 -16.62 15.19
C THR A 250 43.77 -15.20 15.31
N GLU A 251 44.64 -14.24 15.62
CA GLU A 251 44.28 -12.81 15.59
C GLU A 251 43.94 -12.33 14.17
N GLU A 252 44.55 -12.93 13.13
CA GLU A 252 44.25 -12.64 11.72
C GLU A 252 42.84 -13.14 11.33
N ASP A 253 42.47 -14.36 11.71
CA ASP A 253 41.10 -14.89 11.52
C ASP A 253 40.08 -14.03 12.26
N LEU A 254 40.37 -13.68 13.52
CA LEU A 254 39.50 -12.85 14.34
C LEU A 254 39.29 -11.46 13.72
N HIS A 255 40.35 -10.82 13.21
CA HIS A 255 40.22 -9.52 12.56
C HIS A 255 39.28 -9.58 11.36
N ASN A 256 39.37 -10.62 10.52
CA ASN A 256 38.46 -10.82 9.39
C ASN A 256 37.00 -11.08 9.84
N ILE A 257 36.80 -11.82 10.93
CA ILE A 257 35.47 -12.03 11.52
C ILE A 257 34.89 -10.73 12.08
N GLN A 258 35.72 -9.90 12.75
CA GLN A 258 35.33 -8.59 13.26
C GLN A 258 34.98 -7.62 12.13
N LEU A 259 35.74 -7.58 11.04
CA LEU A 259 35.39 -6.78 9.85
C LEU A 259 34.02 -7.19 9.29
N LEU A 260 33.70 -8.48 9.20
CA LEU A 260 32.36 -8.93 8.77
C LEU A 260 31.27 -8.52 9.76
N ALA A 261 31.53 -8.59 11.07
CA ALA A 261 30.59 -8.14 12.10
C ALA A 261 30.32 -6.63 12.03
N ASP A 262 31.35 -5.81 11.76
CA ASP A 262 31.20 -4.37 11.55
C ASP A 262 30.37 -4.06 10.30
N GLN A 263 30.62 -4.75 9.18
CA GLN A 263 29.77 -4.61 7.98
C GLN A 263 28.30 -4.94 8.26
N VAL A 264 28.00 -5.96 9.09
CA VAL A 264 26.61 -6.25 9.51
C VAL A 264 26.00 -5.09 10.30
N LEU A 265 26.77 -4.38 11.14
CA LEU A 265 26.28 -3.18 11.83
C LEU A 265 26.06 -2.00 10.88
N VAL A 266 27.02 -1.72 9.99
CA VAL A 266 26.91 -0.65 8.98
C VAL A 266 25.68 -0.86 8.08
N TYR A 267 25.49 -2.09 7.57
CA TYR A 267 24.29 -2.45 6.81
C TYR A 267 23.00 -2.30 7.63
N THR A 268 23.00 -2.64 8.92
CA THR A 268 21.80 -2.50 9.76
C THR A 268 21.46 -1.04 10.07
N ASN A 269 22.46 -0.19 10.26
CA ASN A 269 22.29 1.25 10.44
C ASN A 269 21.75 1.90 9.14
N TYR A 270 22.38 1.62 7.99
CA TYR A 270 21.90 2.11 6.69
C TYR A 270 20.48 1.61 6.35
N ARG A 271 20.13 0.38 6.77
CA ARG A 271 18.77 -0.18 6.65
C ARG A 271 17.75 0.56 7.53
N ALA A 272 18.15 1.14 8.65
CA ALA A 272 17.29 2.01 9.45
C ALA A 272 17.12 3.39 8.79
N GLU A 273 18.22 4.01 8.34
CA GLU A 273 18.21 5.29 7.62
C GLU A 273 17.35 5.23 6.34
N LEU A 274 17.51 4.18 5.53
CA LEU A 274 16.70 3.92 4.34
C LEU A 274 15.21 3.77 4.68
N SER A 275 14.86 3.22 5.85
CA SER A 275 13.47 3.11 6.30
C SER A 275 12.90 4.47 6.70
N SER A 276 13.67 5.34 7.37
CA SER A 276 13.24 6.70 7.71
C SER A 276 13.16 7.61 6.47
N TYR A 277 14.07 7.42 5.50
CA TYR A 277 13.96 8.03 4.17
C TYR A 277 12.68 7.57 3.46
N LEU A 278 12.38 6.28 3.43
CA LEU A 278 11.15 5.77 2.83
C LEU A 278 9.88 6.30 3.52
N GLU A 279 9.89 6.43 4.84
CA GLU A 279 8.78 7.00 5.62
C GLU A 279 8.52 8.48 5.28
N SER A 280 9.57 9.31 5.29
CA SER A 280 9.46 10.74 4.94
C SER A 280 9.05 10.97 3.49
N ARG A 281 9.61 10.23 2.54
CA ARG A 281 9.24 10.32 1.12
C ARG A 281 7.82 9.82 0.86
N MET A 282 7.35 8.79 1.57
CA MET A 282 5.97 8.33 1.41
C MET A 282 4.96 9.31 2.03
N ARG A 283 5.28 9.96 3.16
CA ARG A 283 4.44 11.06 3.69
C ARG A 283 4.26 12.18 2.65
N ALA A 284 5.36 12.61 2.04
CA ALA A 284 5.37 13.72 1.07
C ALA A 284 4.69 13.40 -0.28
N ILE A 285 4.52 12.12 -0.65
CA ILE A 285 3.92 11.72 -1.93
C ILE A 285 2.50 11.17 -1.76
N ALA A 286 2.22 10.45 -0.68
CA ALA A 286 0.94 9.79 -0.45
C ALA A 286 0.53 9.84 1.04
N PRO A 287 0.17 11.02 1.56
CA PRO A 287 -0.17 11.22 2.97
C PRO A 287 -1.42 10.42 3.38
N ASN A 288 -2.47 10.34 2.54
CA ASN A 288 -3.69 9.62 2.90
C ASN A 288 -3.46 8.10 2.90
N LEU A 289 -2.71 7.57 1.94
CA LEU A 289 -2.25 6.17 1.90
C LEU A 289 -1.42 5.83 3.14
N THR A 290 -0.48 6.70 3.52
CA THR A 290 0.38 6.54 4.70
C THR A 290 -0.44 6.50 5.98
N ALA A 291 -1.39 7.43 6.15
CA ALA A 291 -2.27 7.49 7.31
C ALA A 291 -3.12 6.20 7.46
N LEU A 292 -3.59 5.63 6.34
CA LEU A 292 -4.45 4.45 6.31
C LEU A 292 -3.72 3.11 6.49
N LEU A 293 -2.57 2.91 5.84
CA LEU A 293 -1.87 1.62 5.77
C LEU A 293 -0.50 1.57 6.45
N GLY A 294 0.12 2.72 6.70
CA GLY A 294 1.54 2.82 7.04
C GLY A 294 2.44 2.77 5.80
N TYR A 295 3.58 3.48 5.86
CA TYR A 295 4.45 3.72 4.70
C TYR A 295 4.96 2.43 4.05
N LEU A 296 5.34 1.41 4.83
CA LEU A 296 5.91 0.16 4.33
C LEU A 296 4.91 -0.65 3.49
N VAL A 297 3.64 -0.70 3.92
CA VAL A 297 2.57 -1.39 3.18
C VAL A 297 2.19 -0.58 1.94
N GLY A 298 2.11 0.75 2.05
CA GLY A 298 1.93 1.65 0.91
C GLY A 298 3.01 1.47 -0.16
N ALA A 299 4.28 1.41 0.25
CA ALA A 299 5.43 1.27 -0.65
C ALA A 299 5.40 -0.05 -1.44
N ARG A 300 5.09 -1.16 -0.76
CA ARG A 300 4.95 -2.46 -1.44
C ARG A 300 3.74 -2.50 -2.38
N LEU A 301 2.64 -1.79 -2.10
CA LEU A 301 1.53 -1.64 -3.06
C LEU A 301 1.94 -0.82 -4.29
N VAL A 302 2.60 0.33 -4.11
CA VAL A 302 3.07 1.19 -5.22
C VAL A 302 4.08 0.43 -6.09
N ALA A 303 5.04 -0.28 -5.49
CA ALA A 303 6.02 -1.07 -6.23
C ALA A 303 5.40 -2.27 -6.98
N HIS A 304 4.35 -2.90 -6.44
CA HIS A 304 3.62 -3.96 -7.14
C HIS A 304 2.77 -3.42 -8.30
N ALA A 305 2.28 -2.18 -8.22
CA ALA A 305 1.58 -1.53 -9.34
C ALA A 305 2.51 -0.84 -10.35
N GLY A 306 3.78 -0.62 -10.01
CA GLY A 306 4.78 0.02 -10.87
C GLY A 306 4.70 1.55 -10.96
N SER A 307 3.63 2.16 -10.45
CA SER A 307 3.48 3.62 -10.25
C SER A 307 2.28 3.91 -9.35
N LEU A 308 2.31 5.03 -8.61
CA LEU A 308 1.21 5.53 -7.79
C LEU A 308 -0.07 5.73 -8.62
N LEU A 309 0.07 6.36 -9.80
CA LEU A 309 -1.06 6.66 -10.71
C LEU A 309 -1.65 5.38 -11.32
N ASN A 310 -0.84 4.33 -11.51
CA ASN A 310 -1.35 3.01 -11.91
C ASN A 310 -2.11 2.30 -10.77
N LEU A 311 -1.62 2.41 -9.53
CA LEU A 311 -2.34 1.90 -8.35
C LEU A 311 -3.68 2.64 -8.16
N ALA A 312 -3.73 3.96 -8.39
CA ALA A 312 -4.95 4.77 -8.27
C ALA A 312 -6.05 4.36 -9.27
N LYS A 313 -5.68 3.90 -10.47
CA LYS A 313 -6.59 3.33 -11.48
C LYS A 313 -7.21 2.00 -11.04
N ALA A 314 -6.56 1.24 -10.16
CA ALA A 314 -7.08 -0.04 -9.68
C ALA A 314 -8.36 0.15 -8.83
N PRO A 315 -9.32 -0.80 -8.87
CA PRO A 315 -10.45 -0.80 -7.95
C PRO A 315 -10.05 -1.35 -6.57
N GLY A 316 -10.80 -0.94 -5.53
CA GLY A 316 -10.57 -1.40 -4.15
C GLY A 316 -10.58 -2.92 -3.96
N SER A 317 -11.30 -3.66 -4.81
CA SER A 317 -11.28 -5.14 -4.83
C SER A 317 -9.95 -5.73 -5.30
N THR A 318 -9.28 -5.12 -6.29
CA THR A 318 -7.92 -5.50 -6.72
C THR A 318 -6.91 -5.12 -5.66
N ILE A 319 -7.02 -3.90 -5.10
CA ILE A 319 -6.15 -3.41 -4.02
C ILE A 319 -6.24 -4.33 -2.78
N GLN A 320 -7.41 -4.88 -2.45
CA GLN A 320 -7.59 -5.85 -1.35
C GLN A 320 -6.73 -7.12 -1.52
N ILE A 321 -6.53 -7.59 -2.75
CA ILE A 321 -5.93 -8.91 -3.07
C ILE A 321 -4.57 -8.82 -3.79
N LEU A 322 -4.03 -7.62 -3.96
CA LEU A 322 -2.73 -7.36 -4.60
C LEU A 322 -1.61 -8.16 -3.93
N GLY A 323 -0.75 -8.84 -4.71
CA GLY A 323 0.26 -9.77 -4.21
C GLY A 323 -0.23 -11.19 -3.88
N ALA A 324 -1.54 -11.43 -3.74
CA ALA A 324 -2.10 -12.78 -3.59
C ALA A 324 -2.42 -13.47 -4.94
N GLU A 325 -1.98 -12.88 -6.06
CA GLU A 325 -2.39 -13.22 -7.43
C GLU A 325 -2.16 -14.69 -7.80
N LYS A 326 -1.02 -15.27 -7.40
CA LYS A 326 -0.71 -16.70 -7.60
C LYS A 326 -1.72 -17.64 -6.93
N ALA A 327 -2.27 -17.22 -5.78
CA ALA A 327 -3.34 -17.97 -5.10
C ALA A 327 -4.72 -17.67 -5.72
N LEU A 328 -4.99 -16.42 -6.09
CA LEU A 328 -6.22 -15.97 -6.76
C LEU A 328 -6.45 -16.70 -8.09
N PHE A 329 -5.49 -16.63 -9.02
CA PHE A 329 -5.62 -17.26 -10.34
C PHE A 329 -5.64 -18.79 -10.26
N ARG A 330 -5.00 -19.39 -9.26
CA ARG A 330 -5.15 -20.82 -8.98
C ARG A 330 -6.58 -21.15 -8.55
N ALA A 331 -7.09 -20.44 -7.54
CA ALA A 331 -8.44 -20.64 -7.01
C ALA A 331 -9.52 -20.46 -8.09
N LEU A 332 -9.41 -19.41 -8.90
CA LEU A 332 -10.33 -19.16 -10.03
C LEU A 332 -10.29 -20.29 -11.08
N LYS A 333 -9.10 -20.78 -11.44
CA LYS A 333 -8.94 -21.90 -12.39
C LYS A 333 -9.52 -23.21 -11.85
N THR A 334 -9.42 -23.47 -10.54
CA THR A 334 -9.93 -24.70 -9.91
C THR A 334 -11.33 -24.57 -9.30
N LYS A 335 -11.98 -23.40 -9.42
CA LYS A 335 -13.26 -23.05 -8.74
C LYS A 335 -13.22 -23.27 -7.21
N HIS A 336 -12.09 -22.94 -6.57
CA HIS A 336 -11.95 -22.90 -5.12
C HIS A 336 -12.13 -21.46 -4.57
N ASP A 337 -12.29 -21.36 -3.25
CA ASP A 337 -12.31 -20.09 -2.51
C ASP A 337 -11.11 -19.19 -2.84
N THR A 338 -11.39 -17.92 -3.12
CA THR A 338 -10.38 -16.91 -3.43
C THR A 338 -9.73 -16.33 -2.16
N PRO A 339 -8.47 -15.85 -2.25
CA PRO A 339 -7.79 -15.23 -1.11
C PRO A 339 -8.52 -13.95 -0.66
N LYS A 340 -8.70 -13.80 0.66
CA LYS A 340 -9.50 -12.73 1.27
C LYS A 340 -8.70 -11.43 1.51
N TYR A 341 -7.39 -11.47 1.28
CA TYR A 341 -6.43 -10.39 1.46
C TYR A 341 -5.12 -10.73 0.74
N GLY A 342 -4.40 -9.69 0.30
CA GLY A 342 -3.02 -9.75 -0.18
C GLY A 342 -2.08 -8.95 0.74
N LEU A 343 -1.19 -8.14 0.17
CA LEU A 343 -0.18 -7.33 0.87
C LEU A 343 -0.74 -6.51 2.06
N ILE A 344 -1.99 -6.05 1.94
CA ILE A 344 -2.68 -5.27 2.98
C ILE A 344 -2.84 -6.05 4.31
N TYR A 345 -2.73 -7.39 4.30
CA TYR A 345 -2.76 -8.21 5.53
C TYR A 345 -1.77 -7.74 6.61
N HIS A 346 -0.64 -7.16 6.22
CA HIS A 346 0.40 -6.65 7.13
C HIS A 346 0.11 -5.24 7.67
N SER A 347 -1.02 -4.62 7.33
CA SER A 347 -1.46 -3.35 7.92
C SER A 347 -1.92 -3.53 9.37
N SER A 348 -1.64 -2.54 10.22
CA SER A 348 -1.97 -2.55 11.66
C SER A 348 -3.46 -2.80 11.93
N LEU A 349 -4.35 -2.18 11.15
CA LEU A 349 -5.80 -2.32 11.25
C LEU A 349 -6.31 -3.74 10.97
N ILE A 350 -5.64 -4.52 10.11
CA ILE A 350 -5.95 -5.95 9.90
C ILE A 350 -5.22 -6.82 10.92
N GLY A 351 -4.06 -6.40 11.42
CA GLY A 351 -3.37 -7.02 12.54
C GLY A 351 -4.27 -7.17 13.78
N GLN A 352 -4.94 -6.09 14.16
CA GLN A 352 -5.81 -5.96 15.34
C GLN A 352 -7.13 -6.77 15.28
N ALA A 353 -7.69 -7.00 14.09
CA ALA A 353 -8.97 -7.71 13.94
C ALA A 353 -8.83 -9.23 14.13
N THR A 354 -9.88 -9.95 14.53
CA THR A 354 -9.80 -11.41 14.73
C THR A 354 -10.53 -12.22 13.64
N GLY A 355 -10.16 -13.48 13.47
CA GLY A 355 -10.86 -14.50 12.66
C GLY A 355 -11.59 -14.01 11.41
N ARG A 356 -12.94 -14.06 11.43
CA ARG A 356 -13.81 -13.65 10.32
C ARG A 356 -13.86 -12.14 10.11
N ASN A 357 -13.53 -11.33 11.13
CA ASN A 357 -13.55 -9.87 11.04
C ASN A 357 -12.35 -9.31 10.24
N LYS A 358 -11.18 -9.96 10.27
CA LYS A 358 -10.03 -9.61 9.37
C LYS A 358 -10.48 -9.44 7.92
N GLY A 359 -11.31 -10.35 7.40
CA GLY A 359 -11.82 -10.29 6.02
C GLY A 359 -12.88 -9.20 5.76
N LYS A 360 -13.62 -8.76 6.79
CA LYS A 360 -14.54 -7.61 6.70
C LYS A 360 -13.74 -6.31 6.64
N ILE A 361 -12.80 -6.14 7.58
CA ILE A 361 -11.93 -4.98 7.70
C ILE A 361 -11.06 -4.83 6.44
N ALA A 362 -10.48 -5.92 5.92
CA ALA A 362 -9.71 -5.90 4.68
C ALA A 362 -10.46 -5.23 3.51
N ARG A 363 -11.74 -5.56 3.33
CA ARG A 363 -12.58 -5.00 2.26
C ARG A 363 -12.86 -3.51 2.47
N MET A 364 -13.21 -3.11 3.69
CA MET A 364 -13.51 -1.71 4.01
C MET A 364 -12.25 -0.84 3.97
N LEU A 365 -11.13 -1.35 4.45
CA LEU A 365 -9.82 -0.70 4.40
C LEU A 365 -9.34 -0.53 2.97
N ALA A 366 -9.41 -1.57 2.12
CA ALA A 366 -9.04 -1.45 0.71
C ALA A 366 -9.95 -0.48 -0.06
N ALA A 367 -11.25 -0.42 0.27
CA ALA A 367 -12.17 0.57 -0.29
C ALA A 367 -11.84 2.02 0.13
N LYS A 368 -11.40 2.26 1.37
CA LYS A 368 -10.93 3.58 1.82
C LYS A 368 -9.53 3.92 1.30
N THR A 369 -8.65 2.93 1.19
CA THR A 369 -7.33 3.04 0.52
C THR A 369 -7.51 3.51 -0.91
N ALA A 370 -8.41 2.90 -1.68
CA ALA A 370 -8.69 3.29 -3.06
C ALA A 370 -9.25 4.71 -3.22
N LEU A 371 -9.87 5.29 -2.18
CA LEU A 371 -10.31 6.68 -2.17
C LEU A 371 -9.17 7.63 -1.79
N GLY A 372 -8.46 7.37 -0.69
CA GLY A 372 -7.32 8.18 -0.25
C GLY A 372 -6.23 8.27 -1.32
N LEU A 373 -5.86 7.13 -1.90
CA LEU A 373 -4.89 7.02 -2.99
C LEU A 373 -5.28 7.82 -4.24
N ARG A 374 -6.57 7.95 -4.55
CA ARG A 374 -7.03 8.74 -5.70
C ARG A 374 -6.98 10.24 -5.44
N VAL A 375 -7.04 10.66 -4.17
CA VAL A 375 -6.75 12.04 -3.79
C VAL A 375 -5.23 12.26 -3.79
N ASP A 376 -4.44 11.36 -3.18
CA ASP A 376 -2.96 11.43 -3.21
C ASP A 376 -2.37 11.49 -4.65
N ALA A 377 -3.03 10.85 -5.63
CA ALA A 377 -2.50 10.71 -6.99
C ALA A 377 -3.17 11.59 -8.06
N LEU A 378 -4.28 12.27 -7.77
CA LEU A 378 -5.05 13.09 -8.72
C LEU A 378 -5.65 14.36 -8.08
N GLY A 379 -5.38 14.63 -6.81
CA GLY A 379 -5.77 15.87 -6.14
C GLY A 379 -4.76 16.96 -6.43
N ASP A 380 -5.18 17.99 -7.17
CA ASP A 380 -4.46 19.26 -7.16
C ASP A 380 -4.57 19.84 -5.75
N HIS A 381 -3.43 20.00 -5.09
CA HIS A 381 -3.29 20.65 -3.79
C HIS A 381 -2.46 21.91 -3.96
N ASP A 382 -2.88 23.02 -3.35
CA ASP A 382 -2.05 24.24 -3.31
C ASP A 382 -0.71 23.94 -2.63
N GLU A 383 0.37 24.55 -3.13
CA GLU A 383 1.74 24.25 -2.66
C GLU A 383 1.93 24.60 -1.16
N ASP A 384 1.21 25.62 -0.68
CA ASP A 384 1.19 26.10 0.71
C ASP A 384 0.34 25.24 1.68
N ALA A 385 -0.48 24.30 1.18
CA ALA A 385 -1.40 23.52 2.03
C ALA A 385 -0.66 22.60 3.02
N GLU A 386 -1.09 22.58 4.29
CA GLU A 386 -0.39 21.84 5.34
C GLU A 386 -0.50 20.31 5.17
N ASP A 387 0.53 19.58 5.60
CA ASP A 387 0.56 18.10 5.51
C ASP A 387 -0.60 17.42 6.28
N GLU A 388 -1.11 18.05 7.35
CA GLU A 388 -2.31 17.57 8.04
C GLU A 388 -3.56 17.69 7.17
N GLU A 389 -3.77 18.84 6.51
CA GLU A 389 -4.89 19.04 5.58
C GLU A 389 -4.83 18.05 4.42
N ARG A 390 -3.65 17.87 3.83
CA ARG A 390 -3.40 16.86 2.79
C ARG A 390 -3.72 15.44 3.28
N ALA A 391 -3.52 15.12 4.57
CA ALA A 391 -3.82 13.83 5.18
C ALA A 391 -5.27 13.63 5.71
N MET A 392 -6.13 14.66 5.68
CA MET A 392 -7.43 14.66 6.35
C MET A 392 -8.39 13.54 5.89
N LEU A 393 -8.36 13.15 4.63
CA LEU A 393 -9.21 12.06 4.11
C LEU A 393 -8.77 10.71 4.67
N GLY A 394 -7.47 10.47 4.77
CA GLY A 394 -6.85 9.28 5.34
C GLY A 394 -7.09 9.18 6.84
N LEU A 395 -6.80 10.25 7.60
CA LEU A 395 -7.04 10.34 9.04
C LEU A 395 -8.52 10.13 9.39
N SER A 396 -9.42 10.89 8.77
CA SER A 396 -10.86 10.77 9.05
C SER A 396 -11.44 9.43 8.60
N SER A 397 -10.90 8.80 7.53
CA SER A 397 -11.28 7.44 7.13
C SER A 397 -10.76 6.38 8.08
N ARG A 398 -9.54 6.53 8.61
CA ARG A 398 -8.95 5.63 9.61
C ARG A 398 -9.74 5.66 10.92
N ILE A 399 -10.08 6.84 11.45
CA ILE A 399 -10.94 6.99 12.64
C ILE A 399 -12.29 6.29 12.44
N LYS A 400 -12.89 6.38 11.24
CA LYS A 400 -14.15 5.69 10.90
C LYS A 400 -13.96 4.16 10.86
N LEU A 401 -12.83 3.65 10.38
CA LEU A 401 -12.51 2.23 10.36
C LEU A 401 -12.18 1.66 11.75
N GLU A 402 -11.41 2.37 12.57
CA GLU A 402 -11.09 1.97 13.96
C GLU A 402 -12.35 1.91 14.83
N ASN A 403 -13.24 2.90 14.71
CA ASN A 403 -14.55 2.86 15.39
C ASN A 403 -15.46 1.73 14.89
N HIS A 404 -15.35 1.33 13.62
CA HIS A 404 -16.07 0.16 13.10
C HIS A 404 -15.43 -1.16 13.56
N LEU A 405 -14.10 -1.24 13.64
CA LEU A 405 -13.37 -2.39 14.20
C LEU A 405 -13.76 -2.64 15.66
N ARG A 406 -13.77 -1.60 16.49
CA ARG A 406 -14.25 -1.67 17.89
C ARG A 406 -15.67 -2.22 17.99
N LYS A 407 -16.57 -1.85 17.05
CA LYS A 407 -17.94 -2.38 16.97
C LYS A 407 -18.05 -3.82 16.43
N LEU A 408 -17.04 -4.32 15.70
CA LEU A 408 -17.01 -5.69 15.17
C LEU A 408 -16.40 -6.71 16.15
N GLU A 409 -15.35 -6.33 16.88
CA GLU A 409 -14.75 -7.17 17.92
C GLU A 409 -15.55 -7.07 19.23
N GLY A 410 -16.04 -5.87 19.58
CA GLY A 410 -16.89 -5.61 20.75
C GLY A 410 -18.36 -5.99 20.56
N ARG A 411 -18.73 -6.68 19.47
CA ARG A 411 -20.08 -7.26 19.34
C ARG A 411 -20.14 -8.48 20.29
N PRO A 412 -21.07 -8.51 21.27
CA PRO A 412 -21.17 -9.66 22.16
C PRO A 412 -21.45 -10.94 21.35
N LEU A 413 -20.86 -12.04 21.82
CA LEU A 413 -21.26 -13.37 21.40
C LEU A 413 -22.77 -13.50 21.64
N LEU A 414 -23.51 -14.06 20.67
CA LEU A 414 -24.90 -14.43 20.94
C LEU A 414 -24.90 -15.46 22.10
N PRO A 415 -25.83 -15.36 23.07
CA PRO A 415 -25.91 -16.30 24.19
C PRO A 415 -26.22 -17.70 23.66
N LYS A 416 -25.17 -18.49 23.43
CA LYS A 416 -25.26 -19.88 22.98
C LYS A 416 -25.48 -20.79 24.17
N GLY A 417 -26.75 -20.95 24.52
CA GLY A 417 -27.23 -21.83 25.57
C GLY A 417 -28.11 -21.09 26.56
N THR A 418 -29.12 -21.79 27.04
CA THR A 418 -29.73 -21.50 28.33
C THR A 418 -28.69 -21.70 29.43
N ASN A 419 -28.70 -20.85 30.47
CA ASN A 419 -27.83 -21.07 31.64
C ASN A 419 -28.36 -22.28 32.41
N VAL A 420 -27.70 -23.43 32.27
CA VAL A 420 -28.11 -24.67 32.96
C VAL A 420 -27.42 -24.74 34.33
N ALA A 421 -28.22 -24.94 35.38
CA ALA A 421 -27.73 -25.15 36.74
C ALA A 421 -27.05 -26.53 36.89
N PRO A 422 -26.25 -26.76 37.95
CA PRO A 422 -25.70 -28.10 38.25
C PRO A 422 -26.76 -29.21 38.43
N SER A 423 -28.04 -28.85 38.62
CA SER A 423 -29.19 -29.78 38.64
C SER A 423 -29.65 -30.24 37.25
N GLY A 424 -29.17 -29.63 36.17
CA GLY A 424 -29.69 -29.83 34.81
C GLY A 424 -30.87 -28.92 34.45
N GLU A 425 -31.35 -28.10 35.37
CA GLU A 425 -32.48 -27.19 35.15
C GLU A 425 -32.04 -25.89 34.46
N VAL A 426 -32.90 -25.35 33.59
CA VAL A 426 -32.69 -24.03 32.96
C VAL A 426 -32.94 -22.92 33.98
N VAL A 427 -31.91 -22.13 34.27
CA VAL A 427 -32.00 -20.94 35.11
C VAL A 427 -32.69 -19.82 34.33
N ALA A 428 -34.01 -19.74 34.49
CA ALA A 428 -34.76 -18.53 34.17
C ALA A 428 -34.27 -17.35 35.03
N PRO A 429 -34.32 -16.10 34.55
CA PRO A 429 -33.88 -14.90 35.28
C PRO A 429 -34.87 -14.53 36.40
N GLY A 430 -34.89 -15.33 37.45
CA GLY A 430 -35.74 -15.18 38.62
C GLY A 430 -35.70 -16.45 39.47
N GLN A 431 -34.90 -16.44 40.54
CA GLN A 431 -34.97 -17.51 41.54
C GLN A 431 -36.38 -17.55 42.13
N LEU A 432 -36.92 -18.76 42.30
CA LEU A 432 -38.18 -18.99 43.02
C LEU A 432 -38.13 -18.26 44.37
N PHE A 433 -39.10 -17.37 44.61
CA PHE A 433 -39.16 -16.54 45.80
C PHE A 433 -39.37 -17.41 47.04
N THR A 434 -38.26 -17.75 47.70
CA THR A 434 -38.25 -18.52 48.94
C THR A 434 -38.18 -17.56 50.10
N LEU A 435 -39.24 -17.53 50.93
CA LEU A 435 -39.29 -16.66 52.10
C LEU A 435 -38.29 -17.19 53.15
N LYS A 436 -37.11 -16.58 53.21
CA LYS A 436 -36.06 -16.97 54.15
C LYS A 436 -36.43 -16.46 55.55
N GLU A 437 -36.86 -17.36 56.43
CA GLU A 437 -37.33 -17.01 57.78
C GLU A 437 -36.24 -16.31 58.62
N THR A 438 -36.33 -14.99 58.73
CA THR A 438 -35.53 -14.19 59.66
C THR A 438 -36.27 -14.07 60.97
N ARG A 439 -35.75 -14.66 62.05
CA ARG A 439 -36.24 -14.38 63.41
C ARG A 439 -36.04 -12.88 63.69
N ARG A 440 -37.13 -12.17 63.96
CA ARG A 440 -37.10 -10.79 64.44
C ARG A 440 -37.00 -10.79 65.96
N TYR A 441 -36.30 -9.80 66.51
CA TYR A 441 -36.30 -9.57 67.94
C TYR A 441 -37.68 -9.09 68.40
N ASN A 442 -38.15 -9.58 69.55
CA ASN A 442 -39.45 -9.17 70.10
C ASN A 442 -39.26 -7.98 71.03
N VAL A 443 -39.56 -6.77 70.54
CA VAL A 443 -39.36 -5.52 71.31
C VAL A 443 -40.24 -5.51 72.57
N ASP A 444 -41.42 -6.12 72.51
CA ASP A 444 -42.37 -6.27 73.61
C ASP A 444 -41.85 -7.14 74.79
N ALA A 445 -40.61 -7.66 74.71
CA ALA A 445 -39.95 -8.36 75.80
C ALA A 445 -39.08 -7.43 76.68
N ASP A 446 -38.65 -6.27 76.18
CA ASP A 446 -37.83 -5.30 76.92
C ASP A 446 -38.72 -4.30 77.66
N GLY A 447 -39.30 -4.75 78.78
CA GLY A 447 -40.23 -3.96 79.59
C GLY A 447 -39.57 -2.74 80.25
N VAL A 448 -39.73 -1.56 79.64
CA VAL A 448 -39.37 -0.25 80.20
C VAL A 448 -40.54 0.71 80.00
N ASP A 449 -41.43 0.78 81.00
CA ASP A 449 -42.43 1.85 81.08
C ASP A 449 -41.74 3.17 81.46
N GLY A 450 -41.96 4.22 80.67
CA GLY A 450 -41.35 5.54 80.90
C GLY A 450 -41.67 6.56 79.81
N GLU A 451 -42.77 7.29 79.98
CA GLU A 451 -43.06 8.49 79.20
C GLU A 451 -42.19 9.67 79.68
N ASP A 452 -41.48 10.34 78.76
CA ASP A 452 -41.34 11.80 78.78
C ASP A 452 -40.74 12.33 77.46
N GLU A 453 -41.23 13.47 76.96
CA GLU A 453 -40.72 14.10 75.72
C GLU A 453 -39.63 15.15 75.98
N ALA A 454 -38.66 15.25 75.07
CA ALA A 454 -37.80 16.43 74.94
C ALA A 454 -37.55 16.74 73.45
N ALA A 455 -38.22 17.78 72.93
CA ALA A 455 -38.26 18.09 71.50
C ALA A 455 -37.35 19.26 71.07
N THR A 456 -36.91 19.26 69.80
CA THR A 456 -36.57 20.42 68.93
C THR A 456 -36.29 19.89 67.50
N ASN A 457 -36.56 20.57 66.37
CA ASN A 457 -37.37 21.76 66.08
C ASN A 457 -37.65 21.83 64.54
N GLY A 458 -38.92 22.07 64.11
CA GLY A 458 -39.39 22.58 62.79
C GLY A 458 -38.90 21.94 61.46
N ASP A 459 -39.57 22.02 60.30
CA ASP A 459 -40.95 22.34 59.86
C ASP A 459 -41.08 21.68 58.43
N SER A 460 -42.09 21.75 57.54
CA SER A 460 -43.25 22.63 57.37
C SER A 460 -44.44 21.93 56.67
N LYS A 461 -44.99 22.48 55.57
CA LYS A 461 -46.35 22.15 55.07
C LYS A 461 -46.53 22.24 53.54
N LYS A 462 -47.49 21.43 53.05
CA LYS A 462 -48.24 21.50 51.75
C LYS A 462 -47.45 21.11 50.47
N SER A 463 -48.07 20.59 49.39
CA SER A 463 -49.47 20.14 49.16
C SER A 463 -49.65 19.25 47.89
N LYS A 464 -50.72 18.41 47.90
CA LYS A 464 -51.52 17.82 46.78
C LYS A 464 -50.96 17.87 45.33
N LYS A 465 -50.97 16.72 44.60
CA LYS A 465 -51.95 16.47 43.49
C LYS A 465 -52.03 15.06 42.85
N ASP A 466 -53.25 14.79 42.34
CA ASP A 466 -53.77 13.92 41.26
C ASP A 466 -52.97 12.74 40.59
N LYS A 467 -53.70 11.60 40.51
CA LYS A 467 -53.99 10.75 39.31
C LYS A 467 -52.99 10.66 38.15
N LYS A 468 -52.61 9.41 37.81
CA LYS A 468 -53.25 8.68 36.68
C LYS A 468 -52.94 7.17 36.65
N LYS A 469 -53.95 6.34 36.37
CA LYS A 469 -53.77 5.03 35.72
C LYS A 469 -53.86 5.22 34.21
N LYS A 470 -53.18 4.36 33.42
CA LYS A 470 -53.59 4.03 32.05
C LYS A 470 -53.31 2.55 31.77
N LYS A 471 -54.28 1.86 31.16
CA LYS A 471 -54.04 0.59 30.46
C LYS A 471 -53.50 0.91 29.05
N ILE A 472 -52.73 -0.02 28.52
CA ILE A 472 -52.66 -0.41 27.10
C ILE A 472 -52.52 -1.95 27.21
N GLU A 473 -53.52 -2.79 26.98
CA GLU A 473 -54.38 -2.99 25.79
C GLU A 473 -53.65 -3.83 24.73
N VAL A 474 -54.29 -4.93 24.33
CA VAL A 474 -53.72 -6.00 23.49
C VAL A 474 -54.38 -5.92 22.11
N VAL A 475 -53.56 -6.00 21.07
CA VAL A 475 -53.95 -6.43 19.72
C VAL A 475 -52.84 -7.37 19.23
N GLU A 476 -53.24 -8.45 18.58
CA GLU A 476 -52.36 -9.51 18.05
C GLU A 476 -51.95 -9.19 16.61
N GLU A 477 -50.83 -9.75 16.14
CA GLU A 477 -50.73 -10.46 14.84
C GLU A 477 -49.31 -11.04 14.65
N ASP A 478 -49.26 -12.37 14.56
CA ASP A 478 -48.36 -13.28 13.83
C ASP A 478 -46.90 -12.89 13.50
N GLU A 479 -45.95 -13.62 14.10
CA GLU A 479 -44.76 -14.14 13.39
C GLU A 479 -44.59 -15.64 13.74
N ASP A 480 -44.26 -16.47 12.73
CA ASP A 480 -44.24 -17.93 12.83
C ASP A 480 -43.13 -18.50 13.74
N MET A 481 -43.38 -19.70 14.29
CA MET A 481 -42.32 -20.55 14.83
C MET A 481 -41.46 -21.14 13.71
N ASP A 482 -40.13 -20.97 13.81
CA ASP A 482 -39.20 -22.02 13.39
C ASP A 482 -37.98 -22.00 14.32
N ASP A 483 -37.74 -23.14 14.99
CA ASP A 483 -36.81 -23.24 16.11
C ASP A 483 -35.41 -23.70 15.66
N ALA A 484 -34.43 -23.70 16.58
CA ALA A 484 -33.09 -24.20 16.35
C ALA A 484 -33.10 -25.70 15.91
N ASP A 485 -32.10 -26.24 15.20
CA ASP A 485 -30.71 -26.30 15.67
C ASP A 485 -29.67 -26.64 14.57
N SER A 486 -28.40 -26.65 14.98
CA SER A 486 -27.19 -27.23 14.39
C SER A 486 -27.27 -28.05 13.09
N ASP A 487 -26.32 -27.80 12.19
CA ASP A 487 -25.67 -28.90 11.45
C ASP A 487 -24.16 -28.64 11.31
N ASP A 488 -23.40 -29.74 11.28
CA ASP A 488 -21.92 -29.77 11.27
C ASP A 488 -21.35 -29.99 9.84
N GLU A 489 -20.02 -30.02 9.74
CA GLU A 489 -19.20 -30.26 8.52
C GLU A 489 -19.86 -31.08 7.37
N ASP A 490 -20.25 -30.39 6.30
CA ASP A 490 -20.84 -31.02 5.11
C ASP A 490 -19.75 -31.68 4.22
N VAL A 491 -19.51 -32.98 4.46
CA VAL A 491 -18.55 -33.80 3.71
C VAL A 491 -19.24 -34.54 2.58
N SER A 492 -18.80 -34.31 1.34
CA SER A 492 -19.45 -34.84 0.14
C SER A 492 -19.71 -36.36 0.15
N THR A 493 -20.93 -36.71 -0.22
CA THR A 493 -21.42 -38.08 -0.43
C THR A 493 -21.51 -38.40 -1.93
N PRO A 494 -21.24 -39.66 -2.34
CA PRO A 494 -21.46 -40.08 -3.73
C PRO A 494 -22.96 -40.18 -4.03
N LYS A 495 -23.38 -39.82 -5.25
CA LYS A 495 -24.78 -39.93 -5.68
C LYS A 495 -25.16 -41.40 -5.88
N VAL A 496 -26.03 -41.92 -5.01
CA VAL A 496 -26.66 -43.24 -5.16
C VAL A 496 -27.94 -43.11 -6.01
N ALA A 497 -28.26 -44.14 -6.80
CA ALA A 497 -29.48 -44.17 -7.60
C ALA A 497 -30.73 -44.27 -6.69
N LYS A 498 -31.83 -43.58 -7.05
CA LYS A 498 -33.08 -43.62 -6.27
C LYS A 498 -33.92 -44.83 -6.70
N LEU A 499 -34.26 -45.71 -5.77
CA LEU A 499 -35.27 -46.77 -5.98
C LEU A 499 -36.70 -46.21 -6.00
N SER A 500 -37.66 -47.04 -6.39
CA SER A 500 -39.09 -46.75 -6.28
C SER A 500 -39.60 -46.77 -4.83
N SER A 501 -40.77 -46.20 -4.57
CA SER A 501 -41.36 -46.12 -3.23
C SER A 501 -41.64 -47.49 -2.60
N SER A 502 -42.15 -48.44 -3.38
CA SER A 502 -42.48 -49.81 -2.92
C SER A 502 -41.23 -50.64 -2.63
N GLU A 503 -40.13 -50.41 -3.34
CA GLU A 503 -38.84 -51.03 -3.03
C GLU A 503 -38.25 -50.50 -1.72
N TYR A 504 -38.39 -49.21 -1.43
CA TYR A 504 -37.97 -48.64 -0.14
C TYR A 504 -38.74 -49.24 1.04
N GLU A 505 -40.03 -49.51 0.90
CA GLU A 505 -40.84 -50.15 1.95
C GLU A 505 -40.38 -51.59 2.18
N ARG A 506 -40.34 -52.41 1.12
CA ARG A 506 -39.89 -53.81 1.19
C ARG A 506 -38.47 -53.97 1.76
N LEU A 507 -37.55 -53.07 1.42
CA LEU A 507 -36.17 -53.09 1.93
C LEU A 507 -36.06 -52.51 3.34
N ALA A 508 -36.92 -51.58 3.74
CA ALA A 508 -36.98 -51.06 5.11
C ALA A 508 -37.43 -52.15 6.10
N ASP A 509 -38.47 -52.91 5.73
CA ASP A 509 -38.97 -54.04 6.52
C ASP A 509 -37.93 -55.15 6.66
N LEU A 510 -37.28 -55.55 5.55
CA LEU A 510 -36.17 -56.53 5.55
C LEU A 510 -34.94 -56.06 6.36
N ALA A 511 -34.82 -54.76 6.65
CA ALA A 511 -33.77 -54.18 7.48
C ALA A 511 -34.20 -53.88 8.93
N GLY A 512 -35.46 -54.12 9.30
CA GLY A 512 -36.01 -53.79 10.62
C GLY A 512 -35.99 -52.28 10.94
N LEU A 513 -36.14 -51.43 9.91
CA LEU A 513 -36.03 -49.97 10.01
C LEU A 513 -37.29 -49.30 9.47
N SER A 514 -37.73 -48.18 10.08
CA SER A 514 -38.84 -47.41 9.50
C SER A 514 -38.45 -46.75 8.17
N VAL A 515 -39.37 -46.68 7.22
CA VAL A 515 -39.12 -46.24 5.82
C VAL A 515 -38.36 -44.89 5.74
N LYS A 516 -38.76 -43.89 6.54
CA LYS A 516 -38.06 -42.59 6.63
C LYS A 516 -36.60 -42.73 7.10
N LYS A 517 -36.32 -43.64 8.04
CA LYS A 517 -35.00 -43.89 8.64
C LYS A 517 -34.13 -44.76 7.73
N PHE A 518 -34.72 -45.69 6.99
CA PHE A 518 -34.06 -46.46 5.92
C PHE A 518 -33.62 -45.52 4.79
N LYS A 519 -34.56 -44.73 4.24
CA LYS A 519 -34.28 -43.79 3.15
C LYS A 519 -33.16 -42.79 3.49
N ARG A 520 -33.20 -42.12 4.66
CA ARG A 520 -32.14 -41.19 5.10
C ARG A 520 -30.76 -41.85 5.23
N LYS A 521 -30.69 -43.16 5.52
CA LYS A 521 -29.43 -43.92 5.56
C LYS A 521 -28.96 -44.35 4.17
N TYR A 522 -29.89 -44.81 3.32
CA TYR A 522 -29.59 -45.20 1.94
C TYR A 522 -29.10 -44.00 1.10
N GLU A 523 -29.76 -42.84 1.21
CA GLU A 523 -29.34 -41.60 0.56
C GLU A 523 -27.99 -41.05 1.10
N ARG A 524 -27.56 -41.47 2.30
CA ARG A 524 -26.21 -41.21 2.85
C ARG A 524 -25.16 -42.27 2.45
N GLY A 525 -25.58 -43.39 1.86
CA GLY A 525 -24.73 -44.53 1.51
C GLY A 525 -24.42 -45.50 2.67
N ASP A 526 -25.03 -45.33 3.85
CA ASP A 526 -24.82 -46.19 5.04
C ASP A 526 -25.39 -47.62 4.88
N ILE A 527 -26.20 -47.84 3.84
CA ILE A 527 -26.83 -49.11 3.49
C ILE A 527 -26.51 -49.42 2.03
N HIS A 528 -26.03 -50.63 1.76
CA HIS A 528 -25.94 -51.19 0.40
C HIS A 528 -26.92 -52.38 0.27
N VAL A 529 -27.30 -52.69 -0.97
CA VAL A 529 -28.14 -53.84 -1.29
C VAL A 529 -27.32 -54.80 -2.13
N GLU A 530 -26.85 -55.87 -1.51
CA GLU A 530 -26.17 -57.00 -2.17
C GLU A 530 -27.19 -58.15 -2.24
N ASP A 531 -27.34 -58.79 -3.40
CA ASP A 531 -28.26 -59.91 -3.65
C ASP A 531 -29.70 -59.73 -3.09
N GLY A 532 -30.23 -58.51 -3.23
CA GLY A 532 -31.58 -58.14 -2.78
C GLY A 532 -31.76 -58.01 -1.27
N LYS A 533 -30.67 -58.08 -0.48
CA LYS A 533 -30.71 -57.92 0.99
C LYS A 533 -30.00 -56.63 1.43
N PRO A 534 -30.65 -55.79 2.27
CA PRO A 534 -30.06 -54.54 2.74
C PRO A 534 -29.04 -54.80 3.86
N ARG A 535 -27.79 -54.42 3.63
CA ARG A 535 -26.69 -54.53 4.61
C ARG A 535 -26.32 -53.15 5.14
N VAL A 536 -26.43 -52.96 6.45
CA VAL A 536 -26.08 -51.71 7.15
C VAL A 536 -24.62 -51.75 7.58
N PHE A 537 -23.79 -50.81 7.11
CA PHE A 537 -22.38 -50.73 7.52
C PHE A 537 -22.18 -49.80 8.72
N SER A 538 -21.19 -50.11 9.56
CA SER A 538 -20.78 -49.22 10.66
C SER A 538 -19.87 -48.08 10.15
N LYS A 539 -19.79 -46.99 10.93
CA LYS A 539 -18.87 -45.86 10.66
C LYS A 539 -17.39 -46.28 10.51
N LYS A 540 -16.98 -47.43 11.08
CA LYS A 540 -15.61 -47.96 10.93
C LYS A 540 -15.39 -48.66 9.59
N GLU A 541 -16.37 -49.43 9.13
CA GLU A 541 -16.32 -50.15 7.84
C GLU A 541 -16.43 -49.19 6.65
N MET A 542 -17.32 -48.20 6.73
CA MET A 542 -17.43 -47.13 5.73
C MET A 542 -16.11 -46.37 5.51
N LYS A 543 -15.32 -46.17 6.57
CA LYS A 543 -13.98 -45.54 6.49
C LYS A 543 -12.91 -46.48 5.90
N LYS A 544 -13.17 -47.79 5.86
CA LYS A 544 -12.32 -48.81 5.22
C LYS A 544 -12.64 -48.89 3.72
N LEU A 545 -13.92 -49.04 3.38
CA LEU A 545 -14.43 -49.07 2.00
C LEU A 545 -14.05 -47.78 1.22
N ARG A 546 -14.21 -46.60 1.82
CA ARG A 546 -13.74 -45.31 1.24
C ARG A 546 -12.22 -45.20 1.04
N LYS A 547 -11.42 -46.08 1.66
CA LYS A 547 -9.96 -46.12 1.50
C LYS A 547 -9.52 -47.16 0.46
N GLU A 548 -10.30 -48.24 0.32
CA GLU A 548 -10.09 -49.29 -0.68
C GLU A 548 -10.56 -48.82 -2.07
N SER A 549 -11.70 -48.13 -2.18
CA SER A 549 -12.18 -47.54 -3.45
C SER A 549 -11.35 -46.36 -3.98
N ALA A 550 -10.45 -45.81 -3.17
CA ALA A 550 -9.50 -44.77 -3.57
C ALA A 550 -8.15 -45.34 -4.08
N ALA A 551 -7.98 -46.68 -4.11
CA ALA A 551 -6.69 -47.33 -4.36
C ALA A 551 -6.57 -48.03 -5.73
N THR A 552 -7.63 -48.07 -6.55
CA THR A 552 -7.69 -48.81 -7.83
C THR A 552 -7.82 -47.87 -9.05
N PRO A 553 -6.77 -47.74 -9.89
CA PRO A 553 -6.85 -47.02 -11.16
C PRO A 553 -7.11 -47.97 -12.35
N THR A 554 -8.30 -47.92 -12.94
CA THR A 554 -8.65 -48.71 -14.13
C THR A 554 -8.96 -47.85 -15.36
N LYS A 555 -8.28 -48.14 -16.48
CA LYS A 555 -8.60 -47.63 -17.83
C LYS A 555 -9.55 -48.60 -18.54
N ALA A 556 -10.58 -48.09 -19.24
CA ALA A 556 -11.21 -48.65 -20.46
C ALA A 556 -12.59 -47.98 -20.72
N SER A 557 -13.17 -47.89 -21.92
CA SER A 557 -12.62 -47.75 -23.30
C SER A 557 -13.76 -47.57 -24.33
N ALA A 558 -13.78 -46.44 -25.06
CA ALA A 558 -14.46 -46.18 -26.37
C ALA A 558 -14.06 -44.73 -26.77
N ASP A 559 -13.39 -44.38 -27.87
CA ASP A 559 -13.48 -44.75 -29.30
C ASP A 559 -14.64 -44.04 -30.03
N GLU A 560 -14.50 -43.44 -31.23
CA GLU A 560 -13.40 -43.41 -32.22
C GLU A 560 -13.24 -41.98 -32.84
N GLY A 561 -12.14 -41.72 -33.57
CA GLY A 561 -12.25 -40.96 -34.84
C GLY A 561 -11.60 -39.57 -35.01
N LYS A 562 -10.26 -39.50 -35.12
CA LYS A 562 -9.57 -38.83 -36.26
C LYS A 562 -8.04 -39.00 -36.27
N LYS A 563 -7.51 -39.56 -37.37
CA LYS A 563 -6.07 -39.76 -37.61
C LYS A 563 -5.42 -38.49 -38.22
N LYS A 564 -4.20 -38.15 -37.78
CA LYS A 564 -3.14 -37.57 -38.64
C LYS A 564 -1.76 -38.01 -38.14
N LYS A 565 -0.89 -38.43 -39.06
CA LYS A 565 0.50 -38.89 -38.82
C LYS A 565 1.50 -37.73 -38.88
N ARG A 566 2.74 -38.01 -38.43
CA ARG A 566 4.02 -37.27 -38.50
C ARG A 566 4.40 -36.59 -37.16
N LYS A 567 5.65 -36.67 -36.70
CA LYS A 567 6.81 -37.47 -37.17
C LYS A 567 7.67 -37.87 -35.96
N HIS A 568 8.42 -38.95 -36.10
CA HIS A 568 9.55 -39.29 -35.24
C HIS A 568 10.80 -38.55 -35.74
N ASP A 569 11.53 -37.96 -34.81
CA ASP A 569 13.00 -37.95 -34.79
C ASP A 569 13.40 -38.15 -33.31
N SER A 570 14.58 -38.72 -33.09
CA SER A 570 15.24 -38.92 -31.79
C SER A 570 16.48 -38.03 -31.73
N ASP A 571 16.95 -37.75 -30.52
CA ASP A 571 18.36 -37.97 -30.16
C ASP A 571 18.44 -38.05 -28.63
N ASP A 572 19.37 -38.86 -28.12
CA ASP A 572 19.55 -39.16 -26.70
C ASP A 572 20.59 -38.22 -26.06
N GLU A 573 20.50 -38.04 -24.74
CA GLU A 573 21.69 -38.15 -23.86
C GLU A 573 21.23 -38.43 -22.42
N ASP A 574 21.79 -39.49 -21.83
CA ASP A 574 21.46 -40.03 -20.49
C ASP A 574 22.50 -39.59 -19.44
N GLU A 575 22.04 -39.24 -18.23
CA GLU A 575 22.39 -39.94 -16.96
C GLU A 575 21.79 -39.22 -15.71
N PRO A 576 21.61 -39.90 -14.55
CA PRO A 576 20.61 -39.49 -13.55
C PRO A 576 21.13 -39.01 -12.17
N GLU A 577 20.28 -38.26 -11.45
CA GLU A 577 20.52 -37.85 -10.04
C GLU A 577 20.43 -39.03 -9.02
N PRO A 578 21.34 -39.10 -8.02
CA PRO A 578 21.29 -40.12 -6.96
C PRO A 578 20.35 -39.74 -5.80
N LYS A 579 19.33 -40.58 -5.56
CA LYS A 579 18.42 -40.47 -4.40
C LYS A 579 19.11 -40.92 -3.11
N LYS A 580 18.99 -40.15 -2.02
CA LYS A 580 19.42 -40.56 -0.66
C LYS A 580 18.25 -41.03 0.21
N GLU A 581 18.51 -42.06 1.02
CA GLU A 581 17.50 -42.81 1.78
C GLU A 581 17.07 -42.14 3.11
N LYS A 582 15.90 -42.53 3.62
CA LYS A 582 15.43 -42.20 4.98
C LYS A 582 15.77 -43.34 5.95
N LYS A 583 16.80 -43.17 6.79
CA LYS A 583 17.10 -44.13 7.88
C LYS A 583 16.00 -44.10 8.97
N GLN A 584 15.46 -45.26 9.32
CA GLN A 584 14.58 -45.43 10.47
C GLN A 584 15.40 -45.64 11.77
N LYS A 585 14.96 -45.05 12.89
CA LYS A 585 15.53 -45.33 14.21
C LYS A 585 15.01 -46.67 14.75
N LYS A 586 15.90 -47.61 15.05
CA LYS A 586 15.59 -48.81 15.85
C LYS A 586 16.01 -48.56 17.30
N LYS A 587 15.11 -48.81 18.26
CA LYS A 587 15.48 -48.87 19.68
C LYS A 587 16.24 -50.17 19.96
N LYS A 588 17.24 -50.10 20.82
CA LYS A 588 17.64 -51.21 21.69
C LYS A 588 17.70 -50.70 23.14
N ARG A 589 17.60 -51.64 24.06
CA ARG A 589 17.68 -51.48 25.50
C ARG A 589 18.69 -52.53 26.02
N ASP A 590 18.95 -52.52 27.32
CA ASP A 590 19.55 -53.61 28.08
C ASP A 590 21.05 -53.87 27.78
N ALA A 591 21.88 -52.99 28.34
CA ALA A 591 22.82 -53.37 29.40
C ALA A 591 22.73 -52.31 30.51
#